data_AF-W1YPL5-F1
#
_entry.id   AF-W1YPL5-F1
#
_cell.length_a   1.000
_cell.length_b   1.000
_cell.length_c   1.000
_cell.angle_alpha   90.00
_cell.angle_beta   90.00
_cell.angle_gamma   90.00
#
_symmetry.space_group_name_H-M   'P 1'
#
loop_
_entity.id
_entity.type
_entity.pdbx_description
1 polymer ?
#
loop_
_entity_poly.entity_id
_entity_poly.type
_entity_poly.pdbx_seq_one_letter_code
_entity_poly.pdbx_strand_id
1 'polypeptide(L)' 'ILYSSAAATLGAPGQSAHALACGYLDGLAQQFSTLDAPKTLSVAWGAWGESGRAATPEMLATLASRGMGALSDAEGC' A
#
# COMPACT_ATOMS: atom_id res chain seq x y z
N ILE A 1 -12.46 4.74 -4.54
CA ILE A 1 -11.25 4.59 -3.70
C ILE A 1 -10.40 3.49 -4.32
N LEU A 2 -9.10 3.71 -4.46
CA LEU A 2 -8.13 2.75 -4.97
C LEU A 2 -7.23 2.29 -3.81
N TYR A 3 -6.96 0.99 -3.75
CA TYR A 3 -6.12 0.38 -2.73
C TYR A 3 -4.72 0.21 -3.30
N SER A 4 -3.85 1.17 -3.01
CA SER A 4 -2.43 1.12 -3.32
C SER A 4 -1.66 0.55 -2.12
N SER A 5 -0.34 0.46 -2.24
CA SER A 5 0.55 -0.02 -1.18
C SER A 5 1.72 0.92 -1.01
N ALA A 6 2.19 1.07 0.23
CA ALA A 6 3.44 1.76 0.56
C ALA A 6 4.65 1.16 -0.18
N ALA A 7 4.54 -0.07 -0.71
CA ALA A 7 5.54 -0.67 -1.60
C ALA A 7 5.82 0.15 -2.87
N ALA A 8 4.86 0.95 -3.36
CA ALA A 8 5.05 1.82 -4.53
C ALA A 8 5.99 3.00 -4.24
N THR A 9 6.00 3.52 -3.02
CA THR A 9 6.76 4.72 -2.62
C THR A 9 8.04 4.39 -1.88
N LEU A 10 8.00 3.45 -0.94
CA LEU A 10 9.17 3.05 -0.13
C LEU A 10 10.00 1.96 -0.81
N GLY A 11 9.44 1.30 -1.83
CA GLY A 11 10.05 0.17 -2.49
C GLY A 11 9.96 -1.11 -1.66
N ALA A 12 9.74 -2.23 -2.34
CA ALA A 12 9.71 -3.56 -1.72
C ALA A 12 10.55 -4.53 -2.56
N PRO A 13 11.74 -4.93 -2.08
CA PRO A 13 12.57 -5.94 -2.75
C PRO A 13 11.76 -7.20 -3.09
N GLY A 14 11.85 -7.66 -4.33
CA GLY A 14 11.09 -8.81 -4.84
C GLY A 14 9.64 -8.51 -5.25
N GLN A 15 9.17 -7.26 -5.15
CA GLN A 15 7.78 -6.87 -5.40
C GLN A 15 7.65 -5.78 -6.48
N SER A 16 8.58 -5.72 -7.43
CA SER A 16 8.61 -4.68 -8.47
C SER A 16 7.32 -4.60 -9.29
N ALA A 17 6.75 -5.73 -9.69
CA ALA A 17 5.49 -5.76 -10.42
C ALA A 17 4.32 -5.22 -9.58
N HIS A 18 4.29 -5.53 -8.28
CA HIS A 18 3.27 -5.02 -7.36
C HIS A 18 3.44 -3.51 -7.14
N ALA A 19 4.67 -3.05 -6.93
CA ALA A 19 4.99 -1.63 -6.77
C ALA A 19 4.61 -0.81 -8.02
N LEU A 20 4.85 -1.33 -9.22
CA LEU A 20 4.43 -0.69 -10.47
C LEU A 20 2.90 -0.60 -10.60
N ALA A 21 2.19 -1.69 -10.28
CA ALA A 21 0.72 -1.69 -10.32
C ALA A 21 0.13 -0.66 -9.34
N CYS A 22 0.66 -0.60 -8.11
CA CYS A 22 0.26 0.37 -7.10
C CYS A 22 0.59 1.81 -7.54
N GLY A 23 1.80 2.06 -8.08
CA GLY A 23 2.17 3.36 -8.61
C GLY A 23 1.28 3.83 -9.77
N TYR A 24 0.80 2.89 -10.60
CA TYR A 24 -0.20 3.21 -11.63
C TYR A 24 -1.53 3.67 -11.01
N LEU A 25 -2.02 3.02 -9.96
CA LEU A 25 -3.24 3.45 -9.25
C LEU A 25 -3.08 4.85 -8.65
N ASP A 26 -1.91 5.14 -8.08
CA ASP A 26 -1.60 6.45 -7.52
C ASP A 26 -1.59 7.54 -8.61
N GLY A 27 -0.96 7.27 -9.74
CA GLY A 27 -0.97 8.15 -10.91
C GLY A 27 -2.37 8.33 -11.52
N LEU A 28 -3.18 7.26 -11.56
CA LEU A 28 -4.56 7.31 -12.04
C LEU A 28 -5.43 8.22 -11.17
N ALA A 29 -5.29 8.12 -9.85
CA ALA A 29 -6.00 9.02 -8.93
C ALA A 29 -5.59 10.49 -9.12
N GLN A 30 -4.29 10.75 -9.33
CA GLN A 30 -3.80 12.10 -9.63
C GLN A 30 -4.35 12.63 -10.96
N GLN A 31 -4.34 11.81 -12.02
CA GLN A 31 -4.89 12.20 -13.32
C GLN A 31 -6.38 12.57 -13.20
N PHE A 32 -7.17 11.76 -12.49
CA PHE A 32 -8.60 12.02 -12.30
C PHE A 32 -8.87 13.30 -11.51
N SER A 33 -7.94 13.73 -10.66
CA SER A 33 -8.06 15.00 -9.94
C SER A 33 -8.01 16.24 -10.84
N THR A 34 -7.41 16.11 -12.04
CA THR A 34 -7.25 17.19 -13.03
C THR A 34 -8.31 17.20 -14.14
N LEU A 35 -9.13 16.15 -14.20
CA LEU A 35 -10.18 15.99 -15.21
C LEU A 35 -11.54 16.34 -14.59
N ASP A 36 -12.53 16.60 -15.44
CA ASP A 36 -13.93 16.60 -15.04
C ASP A 36 -14.42 15.16 -14.88
N ALA A 37 -13.88 14.50 -13.85
CA ALA A 37 -14.10 13.10 -13.53
C ALA A 37 -14.44 12.94 -12.04
N PRO A 38 -15.05 11.81 -11.63
CA PRO A 38 -15.31 11.53 -10.23
C PRO A 38 -14.04 11.60 -9.38
N LYS A 39 -14.17 12.14 -8.16
CA LYS A 39 -13.05 12.22 -7.21
C LYS A 39 -12.56 10.81 -6.88
N THR A 40 -11.30 10.54 -7.22
CA THR A 40 -10.63 9.27 -6.94
C THR A 40 -9.56 9.49 -5.88
N LEU A 41 -9.64 8.74 -4.79
CA LEU A 41 -8.59 8.69 -3.76
C LEU A 41 -7.84 7.37 -3.90
N SER A 42 -6.51 7.44 -3.96
CA SER A 42 -5.63 6.28 -3.80
C SER A 42 -5.01 6.30 -2.41
N VAL A 43 -5.10 5.20 -1.68
CA VAL A 43 -4.51 5.07 -0.34
C VAL A 43 -3.41 4.01 -0.39
N ALA A 44 -2.18 4.41 -0.09
CA ALA A 44 -1.01 3.55 -0.07
C ALA A 44 -0.88 2.87 1.31
N TRP A 45 -1.50 1.71 1.47
CA TRP A 45 -1.53 1.01 2.75
C TRP A 45 -0.18 0.37 3.10
N GLY A 46 0.14 0.39 4.40
CA GLY A 46 1.21 -0.42 4.99
C GLY A 46 0.82 -1.88 5.12
N ALA A 47 1.67 -2.68 5.77
CA ALA A 47 1.36 -4.06 6.07
C ALA A 47 0.31 -4.17 7.19
N TRP A 48 -0.62 -5.11 7.05
CA TRP A 48 -1.63 -5.42 8.06
C TRP A 48 -1.17 -6.64 8.87
N GLY A 49 -1.29 -6.56 10.18
CA GLY A 49 -0.76 -7.53 11.13
C GLY A 49 -1.65 -8.75 11.35
N GLU A 50 -2.97 -8.57 11.22
CA GLU A 50 -3.97 -9.61 11.51
C GLU A 50 -4.47 -10.31 10.23
N SER A 51 -4.37 -9.62 9.10
CA SER A 51 -4.96 -10.06 7.83
C SER A 51 -4.10 -9.70 6.62
N GLY A 52 -4.31 -10.41 5.51
CA GLY A 52 -3.64 -10.15 4.24
C GLY A 52 -2.25 -10.79 4.10
N ARG A 53 -1.57 -10.44 3.00
CA ARG A 53 -0.38 -11.15 2.50
C ARG A 53 0.87 -10.97 3.38
N ALA A 54 0.87 -9.98 4.27
CA ALA A 54 1.99 -9.67 5.16
C ALA A 54 1.81 -10.21 6.59
N ALA A 55 0.67 -10.81 6.93
CA ALA A 55 0.34 -11.26 8.28
C ALA A 55 1.12 -12.53 8.75
N THR A 56 2.16 -12.94 8.02
CA THR A 56 3.03 -14.03 8.48
C THR A 56 4.06 -13.49 9.48
N PRO A 57 4.36 -14.20 10.59
CA PRO A 57 5.29 -13.72 11.60
C PRO A 57 6.67 -13.34 11.05
N GLU A 58 7.17 -14.08 10.05
CA GLU A 58 8.45 -13.84 9.40
C GLU A 58 8.45 -12.54 8.59
N MET A 59 7.36 -12.27 7.87
CA MET A 59 7.22 -11.05 7.08
C MET A 59 7.06 -9.83 8.00
N LEU A 60 6.25 -9.95 9.05
CA LEU A 60 6.08 -8.90 10.06
C LEU A 60 7.40 -8.58 10.77
N ALA A 61 8.18 -9.58 11.16
CA ALA A 61 9.51 -9.38 11.76
C ALA A 61 10.48 -8.69 10.77
N THR A 62 10.44 -9.07 9.50
CA THR A 62 11.24 -8.44 8.44
C THR A 62 10.87 -6.97 8.27
N LEU A 63 9.57 -6.66 8.21
CA LEU A 63 9.06 -5.30 8.09
C LEU A 63 9.42 -4.45 9.33
N ALA A 64 9.26 -5.01 10.53
CA ALA A 64 9.65 -4.37 11.78
C ALA A 64 11.16 -4.06 11.82
N SER A 65 12.02 -4.97 11.32
CA SER A 65 13.46 -4.73 11.20
C SER A 65 13.82 -3.57 10.27
N ARG A 66 12.90 -3.21 9.36
CA ARG A 66 13.00 -2.08 8.43
C ARG A 66 12.28 -0.83 8.94
N GLY A 67 11.84 -0.81 10.19
CA GLY A 67 11.11 0.30 10.79
C GLY A 67 9.65 0.43 10.36
N MET A 68 9.09 -0.57 9.69
CA MET A 68 7.68 -0.60 9.30
C MET A 68 6.88 -1.42 10.30
N GLY A 69 6.13 -0.73 11.16
CA GLY A 69 5.10 -1.35 11.99
C GLY A 69 3.94 -1.88 11.14
N ALA A 70 3.27 -2.91 11.64
CA ALA A 70 2.07 -3.43 11.02
C ALA A 70 0.83 -2.76 11.62
N LEU A 71 -0.13 -2.45 10.77
CA LEU A 71 -1.44 -1.93 11.15
C LEU A 71 -2.29 -3.05 11.73
N SER A 72 -2.97 -2.79 12.83
CA SER A 72 -4.08 -3.61 13.30
C SER A 72 -5.35 -3.33 12.49
N ASP A 73 -6.30 -4.26 12.49
CA ASP A 73 -7.59 -4.10 11.82
C ASP A 73 -8.38 -2.92 12.42
N ALA A 74 -8.21 -2.67 13.72
CA ALA A 74 -8.84 -1.56 14.44
C ALA A 74 -8.29 -0.17 14.04
N GLU A 75 -7.05 -0.09 13.54
CA GLU A 75 -6.45 1.17 13.07
C GLU A 75 -6.86 1.53 11.64
N GLY A 76 -7.34 0.54 10.86
CA GLY A 76 -7.76 0.72 9.47
C GLY A 76 -9.23 1.07 9.28
N CYS A 77 -10.01 1.16 10.36
CA CYS A 77 -11.46 1.40 10.37
C CYS A 77 -11.79 2.80 10.92
#